data_AF-H9M5L8-F1
#
_entry.id   AF-H9M5L8-F1
#
_cell.length_a   1.000
_cell.length_b   1.000
_cell.length_c   1.000
_cell.angle_alpha   90.00
_cell.angle_beta   90.00
_cell.angle_gamma   90.00
#
_symmetry.space_group_name_H-M   'P 1'
#
loop_
_entity.id
_entity.type
_entity.pdbx_description
1 polymer ?
#
loop_
_entity_poly.entity_id
_entity_poly.type
_entity_poly.pdbx_seq_one_letter_code
_entity_poly.pdbx_strand_id
1 'polypeptide(L)'
;MVFIFVLTLILMVVFLIFFVHMVNSVGKGESYTDHPFECGISSNFSSRILFSLPFFLITLLFLMFDVEIILLFVLIFSDLSVMFFLLYIVILFLLIASLLMEWYYGSLVWMKM
;
A
#
# COMPACT_ATOMS: atom_id res chain seq x y z
N MET A 1 47.67 14.85 20.02
CA MET A 1 46.34 15.14 19.45
C MET A 1 45.73 13.91 18.76
N VAL A 2 46.40 13.29 17.78
CA VAL A 2 45.87 12.09 17.07
C VAL A 2 45.57 10.92 18.03
N PHE A 3 46.46 10.62 18.98
CA PHE A 3 46.24 9.54 19.95
C PHE A 3 44.99 9.76 20.83
N ILE A 4 44.72 11.00 21.24
CA ILE A 4 43.54 11.35 22.04
C ILE A 4 42.27 11.16 21.22
N PHE A 5 42.29 11.54 19.95
CA PHE A 5 41.17 11.35 19.03
C PHE A 5 40.84 9.86 18.79
N VAL A 6 41.85 9.02 18.65
CA VAL A 6 41.68 7.56 18.52
C VAL A 6 41.08 6.97 19.80
N LEU A 7 41.55 7.39 20.98
CA LEU A 7 41.02 6.93 22.26
C LEU A 7 39.54 7.29 22.44
N THR A 8 39.16 8.53 22.08
CA THR A 8 37.76 8.98 22.17
C THR A 8 36.83 8.20 21.25
N LEU A 9 37.30 7.83 20.05
CA LEU A 9 36.53 7.00 19.13
C LEU A 9 36.31 5.58 19.66
N ILE A 10 37.36 4.97 20.23
CA ILE A 10 37.25 3.63 20.83
C ILE A 10 36.24 3.62 21.97
N LEU A 11 36.29 4.62 22.86
CA LEU A 11 35.34 4.74 23.97
C LEU A 11 33.89 4.90 23.49
N MET A 12 33.67 5.72 22.44
CA MET A 12 32.35 5.89 21.85
C MET A 12 31.80 4.57 21.27
N VAL A 13 32.64 3.81 20.56
CA VAL A 13 32.24 2.51 19.98
C VAL A 13 31.89 1.51 21.08
N VAL A 14 32.69 1.42 22.14
CA VAL A 14 32.42 0.53 23.29
C VAL A 14 31.12 0.91 23.99
N PHE A 15 30.87 2.21 24.17
CA PHE A 15 29.63 2.72 24.76
C PHE A 15 28.41 2.34 23.92
N LEU A 16 28.49 2.49 22.59
CA LEU A 16 27.40 2.12 21.68
C LEU A 16 27.09 0.62 21.74
N ILE A 17 28.13 -0.24 21.76
CA ILE A 17 27.94 -1.70 21.88
C ILE A 17 27.26 -2.05 23.19
N PHE A 18 27.71 -1.45 24.30
CA PHE A 18 27.10 -1.65 25.61
C PHE A 18 25.63 -1.18 25.65
N PHE A 19 25.34 -0.02 25.06
CA PHE A 19 23.99 0.53 25.01
C PHE A 19 23.03 -0.38 24.23
N VAL A 20 23.45 -0.89 23.07
CA VAL A 20 22.67 -1.85 22.28
C VAL A 20 22.40 -3.13 23.08
N HIS A 21 23.39 -3.62 23.83
CA HIS A 21 23.24 -4.82 24.65
C HIS A 21 22.23 -4.63 25.79
N MET A 22 22.23 -3.46 26.43
CA MET A 22 21.26 -3.08 27.47
C MET A 22 19.84 -2.97 26.91
N VAL A 23 19.64 -2.39 25.72
CA VAL A 23 18.32 -2.31 25.10
C VAL A 23 17.81 -3.69 24.71
N ASN A 24 18.68 -4.54 24.15
CA ASN A 24 18.32 -5.91 23.75
C ASN A 24 18.03 -6.84 24.94
N SER A 25 18.59 -6.59 26.13
CA SER A 25 18.29 -7.40 27.32
C SER A 25 16.91 -7.08 27.90
N VAL A 26 16.48 -5.82 27.81
CA VAL A 26 15.15 -5.37 28.27
C VAL A 26 14.03 -5.90 27.36
N GLY A 27 14.31 -6.10 26.07
CA GLY A 27 13.33 -6.60 25.08
C GLY A 27 13.04 -8.10 25.11
N LYS A 28 13.71 -8.89 25.95
CA LYS A 28 13.45 -10.34 26.11
C LYS A 28 12.29 -10.61 27.07
N GLY A 29 11.24 -9.79 26.98
CA GLY A 29 9.95 -10.08 27.61
C GLY A 29 9.36 -11.34 26.99
N GLU A 30 8.64 -12.11 27.79
CA GLU A 30 8.21 -13.46 27.49
C GLU A 30 7.52 -13.61 26.12
N SER A 31 7.80 -14.74 25.45
CA SER A 31 7.33 -15.18 24.11
C SER A 31 5.84 -14.96 23.82
N TYR A 32 5.01 -14.75 24.83
CA TYR A 32 3.57 -14.54 24.71
C TYR A 32 3.17 -13.25 23.98
N THR A 33 4.07 -12.25 23.89
CA THR A 33 3.80 -11.04 23.08
C THR A 33 4.12 -11.21 21.60
N ASP A 34 4.90 -12.23 21.24
CA ASP A 34 5.43 -12.40 19.89
C ASP A 34 4.53 -13.29 19.02
N HIS A 35 3.44 -13.81 19.58
CA HIS A 35 2.46 -14.65 18.87
C HIS A 35 1.20 -13.85 18.50
N PRO A 36 0.57 -14.15 17.34
CA PRO A 36 -0.70 -13.53 16.97
C PRO A 36 -1.79 -13.87 18.00
N PHE A 37 -2.62 -12.89 18.31
CA PHE A 37 -3.74 -13.06 19.24
C PHE A 37 -4.85 -13.92 18.61
N GLU A 38 -4.98 -15.18 19.03
CA GLU A 38 -6.03 -16.11 18.61
C GLU A 38 -7.00 -16.45 19.77
N CYS A 39 -7.36 -15.47 20.60
CA CYS A 39 -8.31 -15.66 21.71
C CYS A 39 -7.93 -16.83 22.67
N GLY A 40 -6.63 -17.05 22.90
CA GLY A 40 -6.11 -18.11 23.78
C GLY A 40 -5.86 -19.46 23.11
N ILE A 41 -6.04 -19.56 21.78
CA ILE A 41 -5.70 -20.74 20.98
C ILE A 41 -4.28 -20.58 20.42
N SER A 42 -3.54 -21.68 20.26
CA SER A 42 -2.22 -21.64 19.61
C SER A 42 -2.37 -21.63 18.09
N SER A 43 -1.74 -20.66 17.42
CA SER A 43 -1.75 -20.54 15.96
C SER A 43 -1.01 -21.70 15.30
N ASN A 44 -1.75 -22.76 14.96
CA ASN A 44 -1.21 -23.96 14.32
C ASN A 44 -1.25 -23.88 12.79
N PHE A 45 -1.92 -22.88 12.22
CA PHE A 45 -2.13 -22.71 10.79
C PHE A 45 -1.52 -21.41 10.28
N SER A 46 -1.13 -21.38 9.00
CA SER A 46 -0.65 -20.15 8.39
C SER A 46 -1.76 -19.11 8.34
N SER A 47 -1.47 -17.89 8.79
CA SER A 47 -2.37 -16.72 8.71
C SER A 47 -2.65 -16.23 7.27
N ARG A 48 -2.12 -16.92 6.25
CA ARG A 48 -2.32 -16.59 4.85
C ARG A 48 -3.64 -17.18 4.36
N ILE A 49 -4.62 -16.31 4.19
CA ILE A 49 -5.90 -16.62 3.56
C ILE A 49 -5.80 -16.28 2.06
N LEU A 50 -6.42 -17.09 1.21
CA LEU A 50 -6.54 -16.78 -0.20
C LEU A 50 -7.37 -15.51 -0.39
N PHE A 51 -6.83 -14.58 -1.15
CA PHE A 51 -7.44 -13.28 -1.39
C PHE A 51 -8.72 -13.41 -2.22
N SER A 52 -9.73 -12.58 -1.90
CA SER A 52 -10.98 -12.57 -2.64
C SER A 52 -10.81 -11.88 -3.99
N LEU A 53 -11.10 -12.61 -5.09
CA LEU A 53 -11.05 -12.07 -6.46
C LEU A 53 -11.92 -10.82 -6.67
N PRO A 54 -13.10 -10.66 -6.05
CA PRO A 54 -13.88 -9.43 -6.19
C PRO A 54 -13.15 -8.19 -5.70
N PHE A 55 -12.41 -8.27 -4.59
CA PHE A 55 -11.63 -7.14 -4.08
C PHE A 55 -10.49 -6.80 -5.04
N PHE A 56 -9.82 -7.81 -5.60
CA PHE A 56 -8.80 -7.60 -6.61
C PHE A 56 -9.33 -6.81 -7.81
N LEU A 57 -10.48 -7.25 -8.35
CA LEU A 57 -11.10 -6.62 -9.52
C LEU A 57 -11.51 -5.17 -9.24
N ILE A 58 -12.11 -4.88 -8.09
CA ILE A 58 -12.47 -3.51 -7.69
C ILE A 58 -11.23 -2.62 -7.58
N THR A 59 -10.13 -3.14 -7.04
CA THR A 59 -8.88 -2.39 -6.90
C THR A 59 -8.25 -2.08 -8.26
N LEU A 60 -8.24 -3.05 -9.17
CA LEU A 60 -7.73 -2.88 -10.52
C LEU A 60 -8.58 -1.88 -11.31
N LEU A 61 -9.90 -1.99 -11.19
CA LEU A 61 -10.87 -1.07 -11.78
C LEU A 61 -10.64 0.36 -11.27
N PHE A 62 -10.53 0.55 -9.96
CA PHE A 62 -10.23 1.85 -9.36
C PHE A 62 -8.95 2.47 -9.93
N LEU A 63 -7.88 1.69 -10.08
CA LEU A 63 -6.61 2.17 -10.63
C LEU A 63 -6.75 2.64 -12.09
N MET A 64 -7.52 1.93 -12.91
CA MET A 64 -7.76 2.33 -14.30
C MET A 64 -8.58 3.61 -14.39
N PHE A 65 -9.67 3.73 -13.59
CA PHE A 65 -10.48 4.94 -13.55
C PHE A 65 -9.70 6.17 -13.04
N ASP A 66 -8.79 6.00 -12.09
CA ASP A 66 -7.96 7.10 -11.57
C ASP A 66 -7.06 7.70 -12.66
N VAL A 67 -6.46 6.85 -13.51
CA VAL A 67 -5.66 7.29 -14.66
C VAL A 67 -6.52 8.05 -15.69
N GLU A 68 -7.74 7.59 -15.95
CA GLU A 68 -8.67 8.26 -16.88
C GLU A 68 -9.15 9.62 -16.35
N ILE A 69 -9.33 9.77 -15.05
CA ILE A 69 -9.66 11.07 -14.42
C ILE A 69 -8.49 12.04 -14.55
N ILE A 70 -7.25 11.59 -14.37
CA ILE A 70 -6.06 12.42 -14.57
C ILE A 70 -5.98 12.92 -16.02
N LEU A 71 -6.28 12.05 -17.00
CA LEU A 71 -6.36 12.43 -18.42
C LEU A 71 -7.44 13.49 -18.68
N LEU A 72 -8.63 13.33 -18.09
CA LEU A 72 -9.68 14.36 -18.16
C LEU A 72 -9.24 15.68 -17.55
N PHE A 73 -8.53 15.64 -16.42
CA PHE A 73 -8.05 16.84 -15.74
C PHE A 73 -7.10 17.65 -16.63
N VAL A 74 -6.15 16.99 -17.30
CA VAL A 74 -5.22 17.66 -18.23
C VAL A 74 -5.96 18.33 -19.39
N LEU A 75 -7.01 17.70 -19.92
CA LEU A 75 -7.80 18.26 -21.02
C LEU A 75 -8.57 19.52 -20.63
N ILE A 76 -8.99 19.67 -19.38
CA ILE A 76 -9.69 20.87 -18.89
C ILE A 76 -8.80 22.11 -18.94
N PHE A 77 -7.49 21.96 -18.70
CA PHE A 77 -6.53 23.07 -18.74
C PHE A 77 -5.90 23.29 -20.12
N SER A 78 -6.18 22.41 -21.08
CA SER A 78 -5.74 22.60 -22.47
C SER A 78 -6.60 23.66 -23.17
N ASP A 79 -6.01 24.39 -24.12
CA ASP A 79 -6.76 25.36 -24.92
C ASP A 79 -7.95 24.65 -25.61
N LEU A 80 -9.14 25.25 -25.50
CA LEU A 80 -10.42 24.75 -26.03
C LEU A 80 -10.47 24.79 -27.57
N SER A 81 -9.57 24.05 -28.21
CA SER A 81 -9.70 23.74 -29.63
C SER A 81 -10.83 22.74 -29.85
N VAL A 82 -11.46 22.80 -31.03
CA VAL A 82 -12.53 21.86 -31.41
C VAL A 82 -12.05 20.40 -31.31
N MET A 83 -10.77 20.15 -31.56
CA MET A 83 -10.18 18.81 -31.45
C MET A 83 -10.09 18.32 -29.99
N PHE A 84 -9.69 19.19 -29.06
CA PHE A 84 -9.65 18.84 -27.63
C PHE A 84 -11.05 18.63 -27.05
N PHE A 85 -12.04 19.40 -27.52
CA PHE A 85 -13.44 19.19 -27.13
C PHE A 85 -13.98 17.84 -27.62
N LEU A 86 -13.68 17.44 -28.86
CA LEU A 86 -14.04 16.12 -29.37
C LEU A 86 -13.35 14.99 -28.58
N LEU A 87 -12.06 15.14 -28.28
CA LEU A 87 -11.31 14.19 -27.46
C LEU A 87 -11.93 14.03 -26.06
N TYR A 88 -12.31 15.14 -25.42
CA TYR A 88 -12.99 15.14 -24.13
C TYR A 88 -14.29 14.33 -24.15
N ILE A 89 -15.13 14.54 -25.18
CA ILE A 89 -16.39 13.79 -25.34
C ILE A 89 -16.12 12.30 -25.56
N VAL A 90 -15.13 11.94 -26.37
CA VAL A 90 -14.78 10.53 -26.63
C VAL A 90 -14.30 9.85 -25.36
N ILE A 91 -13.46 10.50 -24.57
CA ILE A 91 -12.95 9.93 -23.31
C ILE A 91 -14.07 9.78 -22.28
N LEU A 92 -14.96 10.77 -22.16
CA LEU A 92 -16.15 10.65 -21.31
C LEU A 92 -17.06 9.49 -21.74
N PHE A 93 -17.26 9.32 -23.05
CA PHE A 93 -18.06 8.22 -23.57
C PHE A 93 -17.43 6.86 -23.23
N LEU A 94 -16.11 6.73 -23.38
CA LEU A 94 -15.38 5.51 -23.04
C LEU A 94 -15.49 5.18 -21.54
N LEU A 95 -15.33 6.18 -20.67
CA LEU A 95 -15.52 6.07 -19.21
C LEU A 95 -16.90 5.51 -18.82
N ILE A 96 -17.95 6.03 -19.46
CA ILE A 96 -19.32 5.58 -19.18
C ILE A 96 -19.53 4.16 -19.74
N ALA A 97 -19.02 3.88 -20.94
CA ALA A 97 -19.15 2.58 -21.58
C ALA A 97 -18.42 1.48 -20.81
N SER A 98 -17.20 1.73 -20.33
CA SER A 98 -16.42 0.79 -19.52
C SER A 98 -17.14 0.47 -18.20
N LEU A 99 -17.63 1.49 -17.50
CA LEU A 99 -18.38 1.32 -16.25
C LEU A 99 -19.66 0.51 -16.43
N LEU A 100 -20.42 0.77 -17.50
CA LEU A 100 -21.63 0.01 -17.83
C LEU A 100 -21.31 -1.45 -18.15
N MET A 101 -20.22 -1.69 -18.90
CA MET A 101 -19.77 -3.04 -19.23
C MET A 101 -19.41 -3.83 -17.97
N GLU A 102 -18.60 -3.25 -17.07
CA GLU A 102 -18.20 -3.89 -15.82
C GLU A 102 -19.39 -4.15 -14.89
N TRP A 103 -20.36 -3.23 -14.85
CA TRP A 103 -21.59 -3.43 -14.10
C TRP A 103 -22.42 -4.60 -14.65
N TYR A 104 -22.52 -4.72 -15.97
CA TYR A 104 -23.20 -5.86 -16.59
C TYR A 104 -22.52 -7.21 -16.27
N TYR A 105 -21.18 -7.25 -16.20
CA TYR A 105 -20.44 -8.44 -15.79
C TYR A 105 -20.53 -8.76 -14.30
N GLY A 106 -21.10 -7.86 -13.49
CA GLY A 106 -21.29 -8.07 -12.05
C GLY A 106 -19.99 -8.04 -11.26
N SER A 107 -18.89 -7.53 -11.81
CA SER A 107 -17.59 -7.40 -11.11
C SER A 107 -17.66 -6.47 -9.89
N LEU A 108 -18.62 -5.53 -9.92
CA LEU A 108 -18.89 -4.57 -8.86
C LEU A 108 -19.74 -5.14 -7.71
N VAL A 109 -20.29 -6.35 -7.86
CA VAL A 109 -21.13 -6.98 -6.83
C VAL A 109 -20.22 -7.65 -5.79
N TRP A 110 -20.13 -7.01 -4.63
CA TRP A 110 -19.21 -7.44 -3.56
C TRP A 110 -19.63 -8.76 -2.89
N MET A 111 -20.93 -8.99 -2.73
CA MET A 111 -21.48 -10.24 -2.20
C MET A 111 -22.82 -10.53 -2.87
N LYS A 112 -22.93 -11.66 -3.56
CA LYS A 112 -24.21 -12.36 -3.64
C LYS A 112 -24.34 -13.11 -2.33
N MET A 113 -25.27 -12.67 -1.48
CA MET A 113 -25.76 -13.51 -0.38
C MET A 113 -26.35 -14.80 -0.95
#